data_AF-E2SIL1-F1
#
_entry.id   AF-E2SIL1-F1
#
_cell.length_a   1.000
_cell.length_b   1.000
_cell.length_c   1.000
_cell.angle_alpha   90.00
_cell.angle_beta   90.00
_cell.angle_gamma   90.00
#
_symmetry.space_group_name_H-M   'P 1'
#
loop_
_entity.id
_entity.type
_entity.pdbx_description
1 polymer ?
#
loop_
_entity_poly.entity_id
_entity_poly.type
_entity_poly.pdbx_seq_one_letter_code
_entity_poly.pdbx_strand_id
1 'polypeptide(L)'
;MKLSKQWQIPFVHSVISNSKGRVSRGAYEPMPQRASYEYKIYHEAYKILCVSEDEKNDLIHFYDVKPDKLIVCGQYIHKAFLTPSHDMNGFPALNSHLTDDQQHAIAEKYNQSLHHEEGIDPFWVYKAFTYYGRMDFNKGIPEIVKAWYIVLKKHNENCPPLWMIGGSLSEINTIRKELKNPYRICQCWKKNIKLYGGDTSIRKG
;
A
#
# COMPACT_ATOMS: atom_id res chain seq x y z
N MET A 1 13.08 27.15 -7.51
CA MET A 1 12.83 28.52 -7.01
C MET A 1 13.60 29.58 -7.79
N LYS A 2 14.94 29.51 -7.87
CA LYS A 2 15.76 30.52 -8.60
C LYS A 2 15.35 30.74 -10.06
N LEU A 3 15.16 29.66 -10.82
CA LEU A 3 14.73 29.74 -12.22
C LEU A 3 13.35 30.36 -12.39
N SER A 4 12.37 29.96 -11.56
CA SER A 4 11.03 30.57 -11.58
C SER A 4 11.07 32.08 -11.37
N LYS A 5 11.88 32.56 -10.41
CA LYS A 5 12.11 34.00 -10.18
C LYS A 5 12.80 34.68 -11.36
N GLN A 6 13.80 34.03 -11.95
CA GLN A 6 14.57 34.57 -13.08
C GLN A 6 13.71 34.71 -14.35
N TRP A 7 12.87 33.72 -14.62
CA TRP A 7 12.09 33.62 -15.86
C TRP A 7 10.63 34.06 -15.70
N GLN A 8 10.22 34.49 -14.49
CA GLN A 8 8.84 34.86 -14.15
C GLN A 8 7.81 33.76 -14.46
N ILE A 9 8.23 32.50 -14.39
CA ILE A 9 7.36 31.33 -14.62
C ILE A 9 6.80 30.86 -13.28
N PRO A 10 5.48 30.68 -13.12
CA PRO A 10 4.90 30.17 -11.88
C PRO A 10 5.48 28.82 -11.46
N PHE A 11 6.00 28.74 -10.23
CA PHE A 11 6.49 27.49 -9.67
C PHE A 11 5.34 26.70 -9.04
N VAL A 12 4.91 25.62 -9.69
CA VAL A 12 3.93 24.69 -9.13
C VAL A 12 4.67 23.48 -8.54
N HIS A 13 4.22 23.01 -7.38
CA HIS A 13 4.83 21.87 -6.68
C HIS A 13 3.79 20.80 -6.35
N SER A 14 4.10 19.53 -6.61
CA SER A 14 3.34 18.42 -6.03
C SER A 14 3.98 18.04 -4.70
N VAL A 15 3.18 17.85 -3.65
CA VAL A 15 3.71 17.39 -2.37
C VAL A 15 4.38 16.02 -2.57
N ILE A 16 5.66 15.93 -2.23
CA ILE A 16 6.44 14.68 -2.32
C ILE A 16 6.54 14.02 -0.93
N SER A 17 6.57 14.85 0.11
CA SER A 17 6.67 14.39 1.50
C SER A 17 6.05 15.39 2.45
N ASN A 18 5.59 14.92 3.59
CA ASN A 18 5.02 15.76 4.63
C ASN A 18 5.63 15.30 5.96
N SER A 19 6.87 15.72 6.21
CA SER A 19 7.64 15.25 7.36
C SER A 19 6.95 15.56 8.69
N LYS A 20 6.45 16.79 8.88
CA LYS A 20 5.82 17.20 10.15
C LYS A 20 4.54 16.41 10.42
N GLY A 21 3.67 16.21 9.43
CA GLY A 21 2.48 15.38 9.59
C GLY A 21 2.84 13.92 9.86
N ARG A 22 3.87 13.39 9.20
CA ARG A 22 4.35 12.02 9.48
C ARG A 22 4.87 11.88 10.91
N VAL A 23 5.70 12.81 11.38
CA VAL A 23 6.28 12.80 12.72
C VAL A 23 5.23 12.99 13.80
N SER A 24 4.24 13.87 13.60
CA SER A 24 3.15 14.04 14.56
C SER A 24 2.31 12.77 14.74
N ARG A 25 2.27 11.92 13.71
CA ARG A 25 1.66 10.58 13.75
C ARG A 25 2.62 9.46 14.19
N GLY A 26 3.79 9.81 14.73
CA GLY A 26 4.74 8.87 15.31
C GLY A 26 5.68 8.17 14.31
N ALA A 27 5.71 8.59 13.05
CA ALA A 27 6.66 8.04 12.09
C ALA A 27 8.09 8.54 12.36
N TYR A 28 9.06 7.68 12.10
CA TYR A 28 10.48 8.03 12.16
C TYR A 28 10.88 8.97 11.01
N GLU A 29 11.61 10.05 11.33
CA GLU A 29 12.17 10.98 10.36
C GLU A 29 13.68 10.75 10.17
N PRO A 30 14.09 10.16 9.03
CA PRO A 30 15.51 9.90 8.75
C PRO A 30 16.32 11.17 8.42
N MET A 31 15.69 12.28 8.05
CA MET A 31 16.36 13.52 7.64
C MET A 31 15.80 14.71 8.43
N PRO A 32 16.48 15.14 9.51
CA PRO A 32 16.03 16.24 10.36
C PRO A 32 15.76 17.55 9.62
N GLN A 33 16.52 17.82 8.55
CA GLN A 33 16.39 19.07 7.77
C GLN A 33 15.21 19.06 6.79
N ARG A 34 14.56 17.91 6.56
CA ARG A 34 13.48 17.76 5.56
C ARG A 34 12.36 18.78 5.77
N ALA A 35 11.89 18.93 7.01
CA ALA A 35 10.85 19.89 7.36
C ALA A 35 11.22 21.33 6.98
N SER A 36 12.50 21.70 7.09
CA SER A 36 12.98 23.03 6.74
C SER A 36 12.99 23.26 5.22
N TYR A 37 13.32 22.23 4.43
CA TYR A 37 13.28 22.31 2.98
C TYR A 37 11.86 22.36 2.45
N GLU A 38 10.99 21.49 2.97
CA GLU A 38 9.55 21.48 2.70
C GLU A 38 8.92 22.85 2.98
N TYR A 39 9.19 23.44 4.15
CA TYR A 39 8.71 24.77 4.50
C TYR A 39 9.08 25.82 3.45
N LYS A 40 10.35 25.89 3.04
CA LYS A 40 10.82 26.82 2.00
C LYS A 40 10.12 26.59 0.67
N ILE A 41 10.02 25.33 0.25
CA ILE A 41 9.39 24.95 -1.03
C ILE A 41 7.90 25.34 -1.03
N TYR A 42 7.16 25.05 0.05
CA TYR A 42 5.74 25.33 0.14
C TYR A 42 5.43 26.83 0.17
N HIS A 43 6.26 27.63 0.84
CA HIS A 43 6.06 29.09 0.85
C HIS A 43 6.38 29.74 -0.49
N GLU A 44 7.34 29.21 -1.23
CA GLU A 44 7.78 29.75 -2.53
C GLU A 44 6.94 29.26 -3.71
N ALA A 45 6.22 28.14 -3.58
CA ALA A 45 5.32 27.65 -4.62
C ALA A 45 4.16 28.62 -4.86
N TYR A 46 3.76 28.78 -6.13
CA TYR A 46 2.56 29.51 -6.52
C TYR A 46 1.30 28.70 -6.23
N LYS A 47 1.29 27.43 -6.63
CA LYS A 47 0.28 26.43 -6.28
C LYS A 47 0.95 25.14 -5.82
N ILE A 48 0.27 24.42 -4.94
CA ILE A 48 0.70 23.13 -4.42
C ILE A 48 -0.39 22.10 -4.68
N LEU A 49 -0.02 20.98 -5.27
CA LEU A 49 -0.90 19.86 -5.55
C LEU A 49 -0.77 18.83 -4.43
N CYS A 50 -1.87 18.58 -3.73
CA CYS A 50 -1.99 17.58 -2.67
C CYS A 50 -2.73 16.34 -3.18
N VAL A 51 -2.38 15.18 -2.66
CA VAL A 51 -3.05 13.91 -3.01
C VAL A 51 -4.37 13.71 -2.25
N SER A 52 -4.55 14.33 -1.09
CA SER A 52 -5.75 14.19 -0.27
C SER A 52 -6.06 15.46 0.54
N GLU A 53 -7.28 15.53 1.09
CA GLU A 53 -7.68 16.62 2.00
C GLU A 53 -6.88 16.56 3.31
N ASP A 54 -6.56 15.37 3.81
CA ASP A 54 -5.69 15.20 4.99
C ASP A 54 -4.29 15.79 4.77
N GLU A 55 -3.70 15.57 3.59
CA GLU A 55 -2.40 16.15 3.26
C GLU A 55 -2.48 17.67 3.15
N LYS A 56 -3.57 18.20 2.57
CA LYS A 56 -3.84 19.65 2.55
C LYS A 56 -3.95 20.22 3.96
N ASN A 57 -4.72 19.56 4.85
CA ASN A 57 -4.90 20.00 6.22
C ASN A 57 -3.59 19.98 7.02
N ASP A 58 -2.75 18.97 6.81
CA ASP A 58 -1.41 18.94 7.39
C ASP A 58 -0.54 20.11 6.93
N LEU A 59 -0.60 20.49 5.65
CA LEU A 59 0.16 21.63 5.11
C LEU A 59 -0.30 22.96 5.71
N ILE A 60 -1.60 23.13 5.92
CA ILE A 60 -2.16 24.30 6.60
C ILE A 60 -1.68 24.31 8.06
N HIS A 61 -1.87 23.21 8.77
CA HIS A 61 -1.64 23.16 10.22
C HIS A 61 -0.15 23.18 10.60
N PHE A 62 0.68 22.38 9.94
CA PHE A 62 2.09 22.21 10.32
C PHE A 62 3.05 23.15 9.59
N TYR A 63 2.65 23.69 8.44
CA TYR A 63 3.49 24.54 7.61
C TYR A 63 2.89 25.93 7.38
N ASP A 64 1.71 26.26 7.90
CA ASP A 64 1.07 27.58 7.72
C ASP A 64 0.90 27.98 6.25
N VAL A 65 0.64 26.99 5.38
CA VAL A 65 0.40 27.24 3.96
C VAL A 65 -1.01 27.78 3.78
N LYS A 66 -1.15 28.91 3.08
CA LYS A 66 -2.46 29.50 2.79
C LYS A 66 -3.35 28.54 1.98
N PRO A 67 -4.62 28.35 2.34
CA PRO A 67 -5.52 27.41 1.66
C PRO A 67 -5.70 27.66 0.16
N ASP A 68 -5.66 28.92 -0.28
CA ASP A 68 -5.81 29.28 -1.70
C ASP A 68 -4.67 28.75 -2.58
N LYS A 69 -3.51 28.44 -2.00
CA LYS A 69 -2.38 27.82 -2.71
C LYS A 69 -2.56 26.32 -2.93
N LEU A 70 -3.45 25.66 -2.19
CA LEU A 70 -3.56 24.21 -2.12
C LEU A 70 -4.67 23.70 -3.04
N ILE A 71 -4.36 22.72 -3.87
CA ILE A 71 -5.31 22.05 -4.78
C ILE A 71 -5.24 20.55 -4.50
N VAL A 72 -6.36 19.93 -4.15
CA VAL A 72 -6.44 18.47 -3.99
C VAL A 72 -6.75 17.83 -5.33
N CYS A 73 -5.80 17.07 -5.87
CA CYS A 73 -5.94 16.41 -7.16
C CYS A 73 -6.34 14.93 -7.06
N GLY A 74 -6.26 14.34 -5.87
CA GLY A 74 -6.44 12.90 -5.70
C GLY A 74 -5.26 12.08 -6.25
N GLN A 75 -5.38 10.76 -6.17
CA GLN A 75 -4.51 9.84 -6.88
C GLN A 75 -5.30 9.16 -8.00
N TYR A 76 -4.81 9.24 -9.23
CA TYR A 76 -5.46 8.52 -10.33
C TYR A 76 -5.29 7.01 -10.14
N ILE A 77 -6.41 6.30 -10.18
CA ILE A 77 -6.45 4.84 -10.26
C ILE A 77 -7.01 4.48 -11.63
N HIS A 78 -6.22 3.74 -12.42
CA HIS A 78 -6.69 3.30 -13.73
C HIS A 78 -7.90 2.39 -13.58
N LYS A 79 -8.93 2.55 -14.43
CA LYS A 79 -10.21 1.83 -14.31
C LYS A 79 -10.07 0.32 -14.18
N ALA A 80 -9.06 -0.26 -14.84
CA ALA A 80 -8.73 -1.69 -14.75
C ALA A 80 -8.39 -2.18 -13.32
N PHE A 81 -8.14 -1.29 -12.36
CA PHE A 81 -7.88 -1.62 -10.95
C PHE A 81 -9.04 -1.25 -10.02
N LEU A 82 -10.16 -0.76 -10.53
CA LEU A 82 -11.34 -0.43 -9.72
C LEU A 82 -12.20 -1.65 -9.41
N THR A 83 -12.08 -2.71 -10.22
CA THR A 83 -12.82 -3.96 -10.05
C THR A 83 -11.84 -5.13 -9.92
N PRO A 84 -12.13 -6.10 -9.03
CA PRO A 84 -11.36 -7.34 -8.97
C PRO A 84 -11.30 -8.03 -10.33
N SER A 85 -10.16 -8.66 -10.64
CA SER A 85 -10.03 -9.47 -11.85
C SER A 85 -10.78 -10.79 -11.76
N HIS A 86 -11.26 -11.17 -10.57
CA HIS A 86 -12.06 -12.36 -10.35
C HIS A 86 -13.22 -12.06 -9.39
N ASP A 87 -14.35 -12.76 -9.54
CA ASP A 87 -15.50 -12.67 -8.65
C ASP A 87 -15.25 -13.37 -7.29
N MET A 88 -16.26 -13.34 -6.40
CA MET A 88 -16.17 -13.98 -5.09
C MET A 88 -16.02 -15.51 -5.13
N ASN A 89 -16.32 -16.13 -6.27
CA ASN A 89 -16.22 -17.56 -6.51
C ASN A 89 -14.90 -17.93 -7.22
N GLY A 90 -14.04 -16.95 -7.53
CA GLY A 90 -12.73 -17.16 -8.14
C GLY A 90 -12.75 -17.21 -9.66
N PHE A 91 -13.83 -16.77 -10.32
CA PHE A 91 -13.90 -16.72 -11.78
C PHE A 91 -13.37 -15.42 -12.33
N PRO A 92 -12.62 -15.43 -13.45
CA PRO A 92 -12.21 -14.20 -14.10
C PRO A 92 -13.42 -13.31 -14.36
N ALA A 93 -13.37 -12.08 -13.87
CA ALA A 93 -14.31 -11.04 -14.22
C ALA A 93 -14.15 -10.82 -15.72
N LEU A 94 -15.05 -11.41 -16.51
CA LEU A 94 -15.10 -11.18 -17.93
C LEU A 94 -15.46 -9.71 -18.09
N ASN A 95 -14.49 -8.89 -18.54
CA ASN A 95 -14.68 -7.50 -18.94
C ASN A 95 -15.72 -7.46 -20.08
N SER A 96 -16.99 -7.54 -19.73
CA SER A 96 -18.10 -7.82 -20.62
C SER A 96 -19.29 -7.01 -20.13
N HIS A 97 -20.20 -6.68 -21.06
CA HIS A 97 -21.45 -5.99 -20.75
C HIS A 97 -22.46 -6.89 -20.01
N LEU A 98 -22.00 -7.99 -19.42
CA LEU A 98 -22.83 -8.95 -18.71
C LEU A 98 -23.14 -8.42 -17.30
N THR A 99 -24.41 -8.57 -16.90
CA THR A 99 -24.82 -8.28 -15.52
C THR A 99 -24.19 -9.28 -14.54
N ASP A 100 -24.14 -8.92 -13.26
CA ASP A 100 -23.58 -9.78 -12.20
C ASP A 100 -24.24 -11.18 -12.21
N ASP A 101 -25.56 -11.25 -12.38
CA ASP A 101 -26.31 -12.51 -12.47
C ASP A 101 -25.88 -13.39 -13.66
N GLN A 102 -25.58 -12.77 -14.80
CA GLN A 102 -25.12 -13.50 -15.99
C GLN A 102 -23.70 -14.02 -15.81
N GLN A 103 -22.82 -13.25 -15.16
CA GLN A 103 -21.47 -13.70 -14.83
C GLN A 103 -21.54 -14.89 -13.85
N HIS A 104 -22.37 -14.80 -12.82
CA HIS A 104 -22.60 -15.87 -11.85
C HIS A 104 -23.13 -17.15 -12.50
N ALA A 105 -24.08 -17.07 -13.43
CA ALA A 105 -24.62 -18.24 -14.12
C ALA A 105 -23.58 -18.93 -15.03
N ILE A 106 -22.72 -18.15 -15.72
CA ILE A 106 -21.62 -18.68 -16.54
C ILE A 106 -20.56 -19.34 -15.65
N ALA A 107 -20.20 -18.68 -14.56
CA ALA A 107 -19.33 -19.19 -13.51
C ALA A 107 -19.83 -20.53 -12.97
N GLU A 108 -21.07 -20.63 -12.51
CA GLU A 108 -21.66 -21.88 -12.01
C GLU A 108 -21.63 -23.00 -13.04
N LYS A 109 -21.97 -22.70 -14.30
CA LYS A 109 -21.90 -23.68 -15.40
C LYS A 109 -20.47 -24.16 -15.66
N TYR A 110 -19.48 -23.26 -15.61
CA TYR A 110 -18.08 -23.60 -15.78
C TYR A 110 -17.54 -24.41 -14.59
N ASN A 111 -17.93 -24.09 -13.35
CA ASN A 111 -17.62 -24.88 -12.16
C ASN A 111 -18.19 -26.29 -12.24
N GLN A 112 -19.47 -26.43 -12.64
CA GLN A 112 -20.09 -27.74 -12.85
C GLN A 112 -19.37 -28.57 -13.92
N SER A 113 -18.76 -27.93 -14.92
CA SER A 113 -17.94 -28.61 -15.92
C SER A 113 -16.51 -28.97 -15.46
N LEU A 114 -16.02 -28.38 -14.36
CA LEU A 114 -14.66 -28.55 -13.82
C LEU A 114 -14.60 -29.23 -12.45
N HIS A 115 -15.72 -29.73 -11.92
CA HIS A 115 -15.68 -30.42 -10.63
C HIS A 115 -14.95 -31.77 -10.72
N HIS A 116 -13.77 -31.75 -10.09
CA HIS A 116 -13.12 -32.84 -9.34
C HIS A 116 -12.27 -33.82 -10.14
N GLU A 117 -11.13 -33.35 -10.65
CA GLU A 117 -9.93 -34.18 -10.55
C GLU A 117 -9.42 -34.09 -9.11
N GLU A 118 -9.43 -35.23 -8.39
CA GLU A 118 -8.71 -35.35 -7.12
C GLU A 118 -7.24 -34.96 -7.35
N GLY A 119 -6.76 -33.94 -6.63
CA GLY A 119 -5.34 -33.51 -6.68
C GLY A 119 -5.08 -32.09 -7.20
N ILE A 120 -6.10 -31.34 -7.60
CA ILE A 120 -5.95 -29.91 -7.94
C ILE A 120 -5.81 -29.09 -6.65
N ASP A 121 -4.63 -28.52 -6.41
CA ASP A 121 -4.32 -27.62 -5.28
C ASP A 121 -5.25 -26.40 -5.29
N PRO A 122 -6.15 -26.24 -4.29
CA PRO A 122 -7.09 -25.13 -4.26
C PRO A 122 -6.44 -23.85 -3.70
N PHE A 123 -5.16 -23.59 -4.00
CA PHE A 123 -4.40 -22.46 -3.45
C PHE A 123 -5.08 -21.11 -3.69
N TRP A 124 -5.88 -20.98 -4.75
CA TRP A 124 -6.68 -19.78 -5.05
C TRP A 124 -7.97 -19.67 -4.22
N VAL A 125 -8.48 -20.78 -3.68
CA VAL A 125 -9.65 -20.81 -2.78
C VAL A 125 -9.24 -20.42 -1.36
N TYR A 126 -7.98 -20.67 -0.97
CA TYR A 126 -7.45 -20.23 0.31
C TYR A 126 -7.27 -18.71 0.32
N LYS A 127 -8.27 -18.03 0.91
CA LYS A 127 -8.18 -16.60 1.24
C LYS A 127 -6.88 -16.35 2.02
N ALA A 128 -6.23 -15.23 1.73
CA ALA A 128 -5.00 -14.81 2.42
C ALA A 128 -5.12 -13.35 2.85
N PHE A 129 -4.67 -13.05 4.06
CA PHE A 129 -4.39 -11.66 4.42
C PHE A 129 -3.19 -11.21 3.58
N THR A 130 -3.31 -10.08 2.87
CA THR A 130 -2.25 -9.61 1.98
C THR A 130 -1.83 -8.19 2.34
N TYR A 131 -0.54 -8.00 2.58
CA TYR A 131 0.12 -6.69 2.59
C TYR A 131 0.93 -6.55 1.30
N TYR A 132 0.73 -5.44 0.59
CA TYR A 132 1.51 -5.10 -0.60
C TYR A 132 2.09 -3.69 -0.45
N GLY A 133 3.41 -3.56 -0.46
CA GLY A 133 4.06 -2.26 -0.32
C GLY A 133 5.54 -2.34 0.05
N ARG A 134 6.15 -1.16 0.28
CA ARG A 134 7.55 -1.08 0.74
C ARG A 134 7.69 -1.74 2.12
N MET A 135 8.78 -2.49 2.30
CA MET A 135 9.09 -3.16 3.57
C MET A 135 9.77 -2.20 4.55
N ASP A 136 9.02 -1.20 5.02
CA ASP A 136 9.49 -0.16 5.94
C ASP A 136 8.66 -0.15 7.24
N PHE A 137 9.29 0.11 8.39
CA PHE A 137 8.61 0.11 9.68
C PHE A 137 7.47 1.12 9.79
N ASN A 138 7.61 2.28 9.15
CA ASN A 138 6.57 3.31 9.19
C ASN A 138 5.33 2.93 8.37
N LYS A 139 5.33 1.76 7.72
CA LYS A 139 4.17 1.21 7.01
C LYS A 139 3.31 0.31 7.89
N GLY A 140 3.57 0.25 9.19
CA GLY A 140 2.73 -0.50 10.14
C GLY A 140 2.93 -2.01 10.06
N ILE A 141 4.05 -2.47 9.48
CA ILE A 141 4.34 -3.90 9.33
C ILE A 141 4.31 -4.64 10.68
N PRO A 142 4.97 -4.16 11.76
CA PRO A 142 4.89 -4.81 13.06
C PRO A 142 3.46 -4.98 13.57
N GLU A 143 2.62 -3.97 13.38
CA GLU A 143 1.23 -3.93 13.81
C GLU A 143 0.39 -4.94 13.04
N ILE A 144 0.56 -5.03 11.72
CA ILE A 144 -0.10 -6.03 10.85
C ILE A 144 0.26 -7.45 11.32
N VAL A 145 1.55 -7.70 11.56
CA VAL A 145 2.03 -9.02 12.01
C VAL A 145 1.46 -9.36 13.39
N LYS A 146 1.45 -8.41 14.34
CA LYS A 146 0.87 -8.61 15.67
C LYS A 146 -0.62 -8.92 15.59
N ALA A 147 -1.37 -8.16 14.81
CA ALA A 147 -2.80 -8.37 14.62
C ALA A 147 -3.09 -9.75 14.03
N TRP A 148 -2.40 -10.12 12.94
CA TRP A 148 -2.55 -11.45 12.34
C TRP A 148 -2.18 -12.57 13.31
N TYR A 149 -1.15 -12.40 14.13
CA TYR A 149 -0.77 -13.40 15.13
C TYR A 149 -1.86 -13.62 16.19
N ILE A 150 -2.59 -12.57 16.60
CA ILE A 150 -3.75 -12.68 17.48
C ILE A 150 -4.86 -13.52 16.81
N VAL A 151 -5.13 -13.27 15.53
CA VAL A 151 -6.10 -14.06 14.75
C VAL A 151 -5.65 -15.51 14.62
N LEU A 152 -4.38 -15.75 14.33
CA LEU A 152 -3.78 -17.09 14.28
C LEU A 152 -3.97 -17.84 15.59
N LYS A 153 -3.73 -17.22 16.74
CA LYS A 153 -3.97 -17.86 18.04
C LYS A 153 -5.42 -18.25 18.27
N LYS A 154 -6.36 -17.45 17.77
CA LYS A 154 -7.79 -17.69 17.92
C LYS A 154 -8.32 -18.80 17.01
N HIS A 155 -7.74 -18.93 15.81
CA HIS A 155 -8.28 -19.81 14.76
C HIS A 155 -7.36 -20.99 14.37
N ASN A 156 -6.13 -21.03 14.90
CA ASN A 156 -5.12 -22.07 14.67
C ASN A 156 -4.95 -22.43 13.19
N GLU A 157 -5.15 -23.70 12.81
CA GLU A 157 -5.02 -24.21 11.45
C GLU A 157 -6.06 -23.64 10.47
N ASN A 158 -7.18 -23.09 10.97
CA ASN A 158 -8.20 -22.44 10.15
C ASN A 158 -7.90 -20.96 9.87
N CYS A 159 -6.77 -20.43 10.36
CA CYS A 159 -6.39 -19.04 10.10
C CYS A 159 -5.77 -18.91 8.69
N PRO A 160 -6.34 -18.06 7.81
CA PRO A 160 -5.70 -17.67 6.55
C PRO A 160 -4.24 -17.25 6.72
N PRO A 161 -3.34 -17.63 5.78
CA PRO A 161 -1.95 -17.17 5.82
C PRO A 161 -1.86 -15.65 5.64
N LEU A 162 -0.78 -15.06 6.13
CA LEU A 162 -0.40 -13.67 5.84
C LEU A 162 0.67 -13.65 4.77
N TRP A 163 0.35 -13.04 3.63
CA TRP A 163 1.28 -12.77 2.54
C TRP A 163 1.74 -11.33 2.64
N MET A 164 3.05 -11.11 2.63
CA MET A 164 3.61 -9.76 2.55
C MET A 164 4.50 -9.67 1.34
N ILE A 165 4.22 -8.71 0.47
CA ILE A 165 4.78 -8.60 -0.87
C ILE A 165 5.43 -7.22 -1.03
N GLY A 166 6.69 -7.21 -1.45
CA GLY A 166 7.46 -6.01 -1.73
C GLY A 166 8.77 -5.91 -0.94
N GLY A 167 9.50 -4.81 -1.14
CA GLY A 167 10.81 -4.57 -0.55
C GLY A 167 11.95 -5.37 -1.19
N SER A 168 13.16 -4.84 -1.04
CA SER A 168 14.42 -5.50 -1.36
C SER A 168 14.74 -6.61 -0.36
N LEU A 169 15.67 -7.50 -0.72
CA LEU A 169 16.17 -8.53 0.19
C LEU A 169 16.72 -7.96 1.50
N SER A 170 17.35 -6.79 1.45
CA SER A 170 17.89 -6.11 2.63
C SER A 170 16.79 -5.64 3.58
N GLU A 171 15.75 -4.99 3.04
CA GLU A 171 14.59 -4.54 3.81
C GLU A 171 13.84 -5.73 4.41
N ILE A 172 13.60 -6.79 3.62
CA ILE A 172 12.99 -8.04 4.09
C ILE A 172 13.80 -8.64 5.25
N ASN A 173 15.12 -8.71 5.12
CA ASN A 173 15.98 -9.25 6.16
C ASN A 173 15.96 -8.40 7.44
N THR A 174 15.93 -7.08 7.30
CA THR A 174 15.82 -6.14 8.43
C THR A 174 14.52 -6.36 9.18
N ILE A 175 13.38 -6.36 8.47
CA ILE A 175 12.07 -6.67 9.05
C ILE A 175 12.09 -8.04 9.74
N ARG A 176 12.59 -9.09 9.07
CA ARG A 176 12.65 -10.45 9.65
C ARG A 176 13.46 -10.51 10.95
N LYS A 177 14.57 -9.77 11.05
CA LYS A 177 15.38 -9.73 12.28
C LYS A 177 14.61 -9.08 13.43
N GLU A 178 13.95 -7.97 13.17
CA GLU A 178 13.17 -7.24 14.16
C GLU A 178 11.92 -7.99 14.61
N LEU A 179 11.21 -8.65 13.70
CA LEU A 179 10.04 -9.46 14.06
C LEU A 179 10.42 -10.74 14.84
N LYS A 180 11.68 -11.19 14.74
CA LYS A 180 12.23 -12.29 15.56
C LYS A 180 12.72 -11.83 16.93
N ASN A 181 12.85 -10.52 17.16
CA ASN A 181 13.31 -9.98 18.42
C ASN A 181 12.25 -10.27 19.51
N PRO A 182 12.56 -11.11 20.52
CA PRO A 182 11.59 -11.55 21.52
C PRO A 182 11.03 -10.40 22.36
N TYR A 183 11.72 -9.25 22.39
CA TYR A 183 11.27 -8.03 23.05
C TYR A 183 10.27 -7.20 22.22
N ARG A 184 10.02 -7.55 20.95
CA ARG A 184 9.14 -6.78 20.05
C ARG A 184 7.97 -7.59 19.48
N ILE A 185 8.15 -8.86 19.09
CA ILE A 185 7.08 -9.77 18.61
C ILE A 185 7.38 -11.24 18.97
N CYS A 186 6.32 -12.01 19.26
CA CYS A 186 6.35 -13.39 19.77
C CYS A 186 6.88 -14.44 18.75
N GLN A 187 7.62 -15.45 19.24
CA GLN A 187 8.54 -16.33 18.50
C GLN A 187 7.93 -17.35 17.49
N CYS A 188 6.62 -17.34 17.19
CA CYS A 188 5.94 -18.43 16.45
C CYS A 188 5.94 -18.29 14.90
N TRP A 189 6.81 -17.45 14.34
CA TRP A 189 6.74 -16.89 12.98
C TRP A 189 6.92 -17.87 11.80
N LYS A 190 7.27 -19.13 12.04
CA LYS A 190 7.95 -19.98 11.03
C LYS A 190 7.06 -20.74 10.04
N LYS A 191 5.76 -20.90 10.25
CA LYS A 191 4.94 -21.79 9.39
C LYS A 191 3.95 -21.11 8.44
N ASN A 192 3.41 -19.93 8.78
CA ASN A 192 2.22 -19.41 8.08
C ASN A 192 2.35 -17.99 7.48
N ILE A 193 3.56 -17.42 7.46
CA ILE A 193 3.85 -16.14 6.78
C ILE A 193 4.73 -16.41 5.56
N LYS A 194 4.25 -16.01 4.39
CA LYS A 194 5.04 -16.03 3.15
C LYS A 194 5.45 -14.60 2.80
N LEU A 195 6.76 -14.39 2.69
CA LEU A 195 7.34 -13.12 2.22
C LEU A 195 7.78 -13.30 0.77
N TYR A 196 7.28 -12.45 -0.11
CA TYR A 196 7.65 -12.45 -1.51
C TYR A 196 8.42 -11.17 -1.84
N GLY A 197 9.68 -11.34 -2.24
CA GLY A 197 10.49 -10.25 -2.77
C GLY A 197 10.10 -9.99 -4.23
N GLY A 198 9.92 -8.73 -4.58
CA GLY A 198 9.82 -8.28 -5.96
C GLY A 198 11.07 -7.51 -6.31
N ASP A 199 11.89 -8.02 -7.23
CA ASP A 199 12.91 -7.21 -7.87
C ASP A 199 12.18 -6.30 -8.88
N THR A 200 11.87 -5.07 -8.48
CA THR A 200 11.22 -4.09 -9.36
C THR A 200 12.18 -3.48 -10.38
N SER A 201 13.25 -4.19 -10.77
CA SER A 201 14.00 -3.89 -11.97
C SER A 201 13.14 -4.24 -13.20
N ILE A 202 12.22 -3.34 -13.54
CA ILE A 202 11.73 -3.23 -14.91
C ILE A 202 12.96 -2.91 -15.74
N ARG A 203 13.59 -3.96 -16.30
CA ARG A 203 14.49 -3.80 -17.44
C ARG A 203 13.63 -3.18 -18.54
N LYS A 204 13.85 -1.89 -18.77
CA LYS A 204 13.38 -1.23 -20.00
C LYS A 204 14.06 -1.96 -21.16
N GLY A 205 13.31 -2.82 -21.83
CA GLY A 205 13.55 -3.20 -23.21
C GLY A 205 12.87 -2.22 -24.13
#